data_AF-A0A916YH66-F1
#
_entry.id   AF-A0A916YH66-F1
#
_cell.length_a   1.000
_cell.length_b   1.000
_cell.length_c   1.000
_cell.angle_alpha   90.00
_cell.angle_beta   90.00
_cell.angle_gamma   90.00
#
_symmetry.space_group_name_H-M   'P 1'
#
loop_
_entity.id
_entity.type
_entity.pdbx_description
1 polymer ?
#
loop_
_entity_poly.entity_id
_entity_poly.type
_entity_poly.pdbx_seq_one_letter_code
_entity_poly.pdbx_strand_id
1 'polypeptide(L)' 'MTKWEYLTLKIPAYESDFFSSAKVRMTELDDILRDYGNDGWELASQSFTGDIRWGTGDMVLIFKRPKE' A
#
# COMPACT_ATOMS: atom_id res chain seq x y z
N MET A 1 -0.78 24.87 14.17
CA MET A 1 -0.42 23.46 13.89
C MET A 1 -1.06 23.07 12.57
N THR A 2 -0.30 22.49 11.66
CA THR A 2 -0.81 21.99 10.38
C THR A 2 -1.70 20.77 10.64
N LYS A 3 -2.92 20.78 10.09
CA LYS A 3 -3.82 19.61 10.12
C LYS A 3 -3.44 18.68 8.97
N TRP A 4 -3.61 17.38 9.14
CA TRP A 4 -3.26 16.37 8.15
C TRP A 4 -4.50 15.58 7.73
N GLU A 5 -4.58 15.24 6.45
CA GLU A 5 -5.49 14.24 5.91
C GLU A 5 -4.74 12.93 5.68
N TYR A 6 -5.41 11.81 5.88
CA TYR A 6 -4.85 10.47 5.69
C TYR A 6 -5.70 9.66 4.73
N LEU A 7 -5.05 8.85 3.91
CA LEU A 7 -5.69 7.92 2.99
C LEU A 7 -5.05 6.54 3.16
N THR A 8 -5.86 5.50 3.19
CA THR A 8 -5.38 4.11 3.29
C THR A 8 -5.78 3.33 2.04
N LEU A 9 -4.81 2.68 1.41
CA LEU A 9 -5.02 1.79 0.28
C LEU A 9 -4.62 0.37 0.64
N LYS A 10 -5.38 -0.60 0.13
CA LYS A 10 -5.11 -2.03 0.28
C LYS A 10 -4.87 -2.61 -1.10
N ILE A 11 -3.68 -3.16 -1.32
CA ILE A 11 -3.28 -3.81 -2.56
C ILE A 11 -3.32 -5.32 -2.33
N PRO A 12 -4.14 -6.07 -3.07
CA PRO A 12 -4.21 -7.51 -2.93
C PRO A 12 -2.87 -8.13 -3.30
N ALA A 13 -2.31 -8.93 -2.40
CA ALA A 13 -1.07 -9.63 -2.70
C ALA A 13 -1.45 -10.94 -3.39
N TYR A 14 -0.98 -11.14 -4.62
CA TYR A 14 -1.34 -12.32 -5.40
C TYR A 14 -0.55 -13.54 -4.91
N GLU A 15 -1.24 -14.64 -4.65
CA GLU A 15 -0.60 -15.94 -4.45
C GLU A 15 -0.01 -16.41 -5.78
N SER A 16 1.28 -16.80 -5.78
CA SER A 16 1.87 -17.49 -6.94
C SER A 16 1.66 -18.99 -6.78
N ASP A 17 1.18 -19.66 -7.84
CA ASP A 17 0.80 -21.09 -7.85
C ASP A 17 1.90 -22.07 -7.39
N PHE A 18 3.14 -21.62 -7.26
CA PHE A 18 4.29 -22.47 -6.89
C PHE A 18 4.97 -22.11 -5.57
N PHE A 19 4.73 -20.93 -5.01
CA PHE A 19 5.32 -20.51 -3.74
C PHE A 19 4.36 -19.55 -3.02
N SER A 20 4.03 -19.88 -1.77
CA SER A 20 3.16 -19.14 -0.85
C SER A 20 3.78 -17.81 -0.37
N SER A 21 4.41 -17.07 -1.27
CA SER A 21 4.87 -15.70 -1.04
C SER A 21 3.95 -14.81 -1.84
N ALA A 22 3.17 -14.00 -1.14
CA ALA A 22 2.26 -13.09 -1.79
C ALA A 22 3.07 -11.98 -2.46
N LYS A 23 2.92 -11.86 -3.77
CA LYS A 23 3.69 -10.92 -4.59
C LYS A 23 2.81 -9.73 -4.94
N VAL A 24 3.28 -8.53 -4.58
CA VAL A 24 2.74 -7.29 -5.11
C VAL A 24 3.31 -7.09 -6.51
N ARG A 25 2.46 -6.73 -7.47
CA ARG A 25 2.92 -6.36 -8.80
C ARG A 25 3.61 -5.00 -8.72
N MET A 26 4.92 -4.98 -8.91
CA MET A 26 5.72 -3.75 -8.80
C MET A 26 5.20 -2.63 -9.73
N THR A 27 4.74 -2.98 -10.94
CA THR A 27 4.16 -2.01 -11.87
C THR A 27 2.92 -1.32 -11.32
N GLU A 28 2.05 -2.07 -10.61
CA GLU A 28 0.84 -1.53 -10.01
C GLU A 28 1.18 -0.64 -8.81
N LEU A 29 2.18 -1.03 -8.01
CA LEU A 29 2.68 -0.20 -6.92
C LEU A 29 3.28 1.11 -7.45
N ASP A 30 4.09 1.05 -8.51
CA ASP A 30 4.71 2.22 -9.12
C ASP A 30 3.66 3.19 -9.69
N ASP A 31 2.63 2.67 -10.35
CA ASP A 31 1.51 3.47 -10.86
C ASP A 31 0.75 4.15 -9.71
N ILE A 32 0.43 3.42 -8.63
CA ILE A 32 -0.21 3.98 -7.42
C ILE A 32 0.66 5.09 -6.83
N LEU A 33 1.94 4.84 -6.58
CA LEU A 33 2.83 5.83 -5.97
C LEU A 33 2.97 7.09 -6.84
N ARG A 34 3.06 6.92 -8.16
CA ARG A 34 3.13 8.03 -9.11
C ARG A 34 1.84 8.86 -9.08
N ASP A 35 0.68 8.21 -9.19
CA ASP A 35 -0.59 8.89 -9.33
C ASP A 35 -0.96 9.64 -8.03
N TYR A 36 -0.81 8.99 -6.87
CA TYR A 36 -1.03 9.65 -5.58
C TYR A 36 0.01 10.74 -5.28
N GLY A 37 1.26 10.54 -5.69
CA GLY A 37 2.30 11.57 -5.60
C GLY A 37 1.95 12.82 -6.41
N ASN A 38 1.42 12.65 -7.63
CA ASN A 38 0.95 13.76 -8.46
C ASN A 38 -0.24 14.51 -7.84
N ASP A 39 -1.08 13.81 -7.09
CA ASP A 39 -2.21 14.38 -6.34
C ASP A 39 -1.82 15.05 -5.00
N GLY A 40 -0.51 15.14 -4.72
CA GLY A 40 0.03 15.78 -3.52
C GLY A 40 -0.01 14.91 -2.27
N TRP A 41 -0.23 13.60 -2.40
CA TRP A 41 -0.16 12.65 -1.30
C TRP A 41 1.27 12.15 -1.08
N GLU A 42 1.68 12.09 0.18
CA GLU A 42 2.96 11.54 0.61
C GLU A 42 2.75 10.16 1.22
N LEU A 43 3.55 9.16 0.82
CA LEU A 43 3.53 7.86 1.49
C LEU A 43 4.09 8.00 2.92
N ALA A 44 3.25 7.69 3.91
CA ALA A 44 3.58 7.77 5.33
C ALA A 44 4.01 6.42 5.92
N SER A 45 3.41 5.31 5.47
CA SER A 45 3.74 3.97 5.96
C SER A 45 3.35 2.90 4.95
N GLN A 46 4.10 1.80 4.94
CA GLN A 46 3.73 0.57 4.25
C GLN A 46 3.79 -0.62 5.22
N SER A 47 2.83 -1.53 5.14
CA SER A 47 2.83 -2.78 5.89
C SER A 47 2.20 -3.90 5.07
N PHE A 48 2.57 -5.13 5.39
CA PHE A 48 1.86 -6.31 4.87
C PHE A 48 0.93 -6.81 5.96
N THR A 49 -0.31 -7.12 5.59
CA THR A 49 -1.17 -7.92 6.45
C THR A 49 -0.67 -9.36 6.42
N GLY A 50 -0.72 -10.06 7.55
CA GLY A 50 -0.36 -11.47 7.63
C GLY A 50 -1.47 -12.19 8.36
N ASP A 51 -1.86 -13.36 7.85
CA ASP A 51 -2.74 -14.25 8.60
C ASP A 51 -1.87 -15.17 9.50
N ILE A 52 -2.39 -15.51 10.68
CA ILE A 52 -1.76 -16.41 11.66
C ILE A 52 -1.47 -17.80 11.05
N ARG A 53 -2.10 -18.12 9.91
CA ARG A 53 -1.96 -19.39 9.18
C ARG A 53 -1.07 -19.31 7.94
N TRP A 54 0.08 -18.65 8.04
CA TRP A 54 1.19 -18.70 7.06
C TRP A 54 0.95 -18.03 5.70
N GLY A 55 -0.15 -17.28 5.54
CA GLY A 55 -0.37 -16.44 4.38
C GLY A 55 0.29 -15.08 4.55
N THR A 56 1.23 -14.73 3.66
CA THR A 56 1.51 -13.30 3.43
C THR A 56 0.25 -12.71 2.82
N GLY A 57 -0.33 -11.69 3.43
CA GLY A 57 -1.56 -11.06 2.99
C GLY A 57 -1.33 -9.78 2.20
N ASP A 58 -2.42 -9.07 1.94
CA ASP A 58 -2.46 -7.80 1.22
C ASP A 58 -1.49 -6.76 1.78
N MET A 59 -0.94 -5.94 0.90
CA MET A 59 -0.15 -4.77 1.28
C MET A 59 -1.08 -3.60 1.62
N VAL A 60 -0.79 -2.90 2.70
CA VAL A 60 -1.49 -1.69 3.13
C VAL A 60 -0.54 -0.52 3.00
N LEU A 61 -0.96 0.51 2.28
CA LEU A 61 -0.27 1.78 2.14
C LEU A 61 -1.07 2.85 2.88
N ILE A 62 -0.38 3.67 3.66
CA ILE A 62 -0.95 4.84 4.33
C ILE A 62 -0.29 6.07 3.73
N PHE A 63 -1.09 6.96 3.19
CA PHE A 63 -0.69 8.25 2.67
C PHE A 63 -1.14 9.37 3.60
N LYS A 64 -0.45 10.50 3.53
CA LYS A 64 -0.79 11.74 4.24
C LYS A 64 -0.63 12.94 3.32
N ARG A 65 -1.36 14.02 3.59
CA ARG A 65 -1.12 15.35 3.01
C ARG A 65 -1.59 16.45 3.96
N PRO A 66 -1.08 17.69 3.84
CA PRO A 66 -1.64 18.83 4.58
C PRO A 66 -3.11 19.02 4.25
N LYS A 67 -3.93 19.23 5.28
CA LYS A 67 -5.34 19.60 5.13
C LYS A 67 -5.42 21.09 4.85
N GLU A 68 -5.96 21.46 3.69
CA GLU A 68 -6.33 22.83 3.37
C GLU A 68 -7.42 23.36 4.32
#